data_AF-A0A7S2UPI2-F1
#
_entry.id   AF-A0A7S2UPI2-F1
#
_cell.length_a   1.000
_cell.length_b   1.000
_cell.length_c   1.000
_cell.angle_alpha   90.00
_cell.angle_beta   90.00
_cell.angle_gamma   90.00
#
_symmetry.space_group_name_H-M   'P 1'
#
loop_
_entity.id
_entity.type
_entity.pdbx_description
1 polymer ?
#
loop_
_entity_poly.entity_id
_entity_poly.type
_entity_poly.pdbx_seq_one_letter_code
_entity_poly.pdbx_strand_id
1 'polypeptide(L)'
;MIEDDTERNRALSYPFVKRAMLRQSSVGQWMVFMLQHSSKPVAHRAVEYLRILSDLSLNDEHLRLGDPTEILREEDELNDKVSKLDGLIPSLLSLDEKKIEEAATTIIVSKVLDKMISSPFA
;
A
#
# COMPACT_ATOMS: atom_id res chain seq x y z
N MET A 1 3.47 10.02 16.43
CA MET A 1 3.60 8.75 15.70
C MET A 1 4.01 7.70 16.72
N ILE A 2 3.46 6.49 16.66
CA ILE A 2 3.88 5.39 17.54
C ILE A 2 5.30 5.00 17.11
N GLU A 3 6.27 5.21 18.00
CA GLU A 3 7.69 4.93 17.75
C GLU A 3 8.00 3.44 17.90
N ASP A 4 7.18 2.70 18.64
CA ASP A 4 7.31 1.25 18.83
C ASP A 4 6.63 0.48 17.67
N ASP A 5 7.45 -0.25 16.92
CA ASP A 5 7.01 -1.12 15.83
C ASP A 5 6.07 -2.24 16.33
N THR A 6 6.22 -2.70 17.58
CA THR A 6 5.41 -3.74 18.20
C THR A 6 4.00 -3.24 18.48
N GLU A 7 3.88 -2.05 19.09
CA GLU A 7 2.59 -1.42 19.36
C GLU A 7 1.89 -1.02 18.07
N ARG A 8 2.65 -0.52 17.08
CA ARG A 8 2.11 -0.23 15.74
C ARG A 8 1.55 -1.49 15.10
N ASN A 9 2.32 -2.58 15.05
CA ASN A 9 1.86 -3.83 14.42
C ASN A 9 0.64 -4.41 15.14
N ARG A 10 0.56 -4.25 16.46
CA ARG A 10 -0.61 -4.63 17.25
C ARG A 10 -1.83 -3.73 16.99
N ALA A 11 -1.62 -2.42 16.82
CA ALA A 11 -2.68 -1.50 16.45
C ALA A 11 -3.20 -1.78 15.03
N LEU A 12 -2.29 -2.07 14.09
CA LEU A 12 -2.61 -2.41 12.70
C LEU A 12 -3.21 -3.82 12.56
N SER A 13 -3.05 -4.70 13.55
CA SER A 13 -3.64 -6.04 13.51
C SER A 13 -5.13 -6.07 13.87
N TYR A 14 -5.67 -4.98 14.44
CA TYR A 14 -7.08 -4.93 14.81
C TYR A 14 -8.00 -4.95 13.58
N PRO A 15 -9.07 -5.77 13.55
CA PRO A 15 -9.96 -5.91 12.39
C PRO A 15 -10.59 -4.61 11.91
N PHE A 16 -10.91 -3.69 12.84
CA PHE A 16 -11.48 -2.39 12.47
C PHE A 16 -10.46 -1.48 11.78
N VAL A 17 -9.18 -1.55 12.17
CA VAL A 17 -8.10 -0.79 11.53
C VAL A 17 -7.83 -1.36 10.15
N LYS A 18 -7.76 -2.69 10.03
CA LYS A 18 -7.60 -3.38 8.75
C LYS A 18 -8.70 -3.00 7.76
N ARG A 19 -9.96 -3.00 8.22
CA ARG A 19 -11.10 -2.58 7.40
C ARG A 19 -11.03 -1.11 7.00
N ALA A 20 -10.57 -0.23 7.91
CA ALA A 20 -10.36 1.18 7.59
C ALA A 20 -9.21 1.39 6.59
N MET A 21 -8.18 0.52 6.63
CA MET A 21 -7.04 0.54 5.71
C MET A 21 -7.39 0.09 4.29
N LEU A 22 -8.35 -0.82 4.13
CA LEU A 22 -8.82 -1.25 2.80
C LEU A 22 -9.68 -0.21 2.10
N ARG A 23 -10.20 0.79 2.82
CA ARG A 23 -10.99 1.84 2.21
C ARG A 23 -10.12 2.73 1.35
N GLN A 24 -10.67 3.17 0.22
CA GLN A 24 -10.05 4.12 -0.70
C GLN A 24 -9.52 5.39 0.01
N SER A 25 -10.12 5.85 1.11
CA SER A 25 -9.67 7.02 1.88
C SER A 25 -8.33 6.83 2.60
N SER A 26 -7.87 5.60 2.78
CA SER A 26 -6.64 5.29 3.51
C SER A 26 -5.39 5.71 2.73
N VAL A 27 -5.42 5.57 1.40
CA VAL A 27 -4.32 5.93 0.50
C VAL A 27 -4.53 7.34 -0.07
N GLY A 28 -3.45 8.11 -0.16
CA GLY A 28 -3.46 9.43 -0.80
C GLY A 28 -2.06 9.93 -1.13
N GLN A 29 -1.97 11.18 -1.59
CA GLN A 29 -0.70 11.79 -1.99
C GLN A 29 0.34 11.84 -0.87
N TRP A 30 -0.11 11.77 0.39
CA TRP A 30 0.75 11.63 1.57
C TRP A 30 1.71 10.45 1.47
N MET A 31 1.32 9.36 0.79
CA MET A 31 2.16 8.18 0.60
C MET A 31 3.33 8.48 -0.35
N VAL A 32 3.08 9.24 -1.43
CA VAL A 32 4.12 9.71 -2.35
C VAL A 32 5.09 10.64 -1.62
N PHE A 33 4.58 11.58 -0.82
CA PHE A 33 5.42 12.46 0.00
C PHE A 33 6.27 11.72 1.02
N MET A 34 5.76 10.61 1.59
CA MET A 34 6.54 9.79 2.51
C MET A 34 7.64 8.99 1.79
N LEU A 35 7.38 8.50 0.58
CA LEU A 35 8.39 7.82 -0.25
C LEU A 35 9.52 8.76 -0.67
N GLN A 36 9.19 10.01 -1.00
CA GLN A 36 10.16 11.05 -1.38
C GLN A 36 10.86 11.70 -0.18
N HIS A 37 10.47 11.38 1.05
CA HIS A 37 11.02 12.04 2.21
C HIS A 37 12.51 11.72 2.35
N SER A 38 13.32 12.74 2.62
CA SER A 38 14.78 12.64 2.86
C SER A 38 15.16 11.70 4.02
N SER A 39 14.19 11.29 4.84
CA SER A 39 14.41 10.48 6.03
C SER A 39 14.13 9.03 5.68
N LYS A 40 15.19 8.22 5.62
CA LYS A 40 15.12 6.77 5.38
C LYS A 40 14.03 6.04 6.19
N PRO A 41 13.83 6.30 7.50
CA PRO A 41 12.76 5.64 8.25
C PRO A 41 11.34 6.03 7.81
N VAL A 42 11.15 7.23 7.26
CA VAL A 42 9.83 7.67 6.75
C VAL A 42 9.50 6.94 5.45
N ALA A 43 10.45 6.87 4.52
CA ALA A 43 10.30 6.12 3.29
C ALA A 43 10.10 4.62 3.56
N HIS A 44 10.85 4.06 4.52
CA HIS A 44 10.67 2.68 4.95
C HIS A 44 9.26 2.39 5.46
N ARG A 45 8.68 3.29 6.26
CA ARG A 45 7.31 3.15 6.76
C ARG A 45 6.27 3.17 5.64
N ALA A 46 6.48 3.95 4.58
CA ALA A 46 5.60 3.93 3.42
C ALA A 46 5.65 2.58 2.69
N VAL A 47 6.85 2.00 2.54
CA VAL A 47 7.01 0.66 1.96
C VAL A 47 6.38 -0.43 2.85
N GLU A 48 6.56 -0.35 4.17
CA GLU A 48 5.88 -1.26 5.11
C GLU A 48 4.37 -1.14 5.02
N TYR A 49 3.84 0.07 4.88
CA TYR A 49 2.41 0.29 4.72
C TYR A 49 1.87 -0.37 3.44
N LEU A 50 2.57 -0.22 2.32
CA LEU A 50 2.23 -0.91 1.05
C LEU A 50 2.26 -2.43 1.19
N ARG A 51 3.22 -2.95 1.94
CA ARG A 51 3.32 -4.39 2.25
C ARG A 51 2.14 -4.85 3.10
N ILE A 52 1.81 -4.14 4.17
CA ILE A 52 0.67 -4.46 5.04
C ILE A 52 -0.63 -4.43 4.23
N LEU A 53 -0.84 -3.41 3.39
CA LEU A 53 -2.02 -3.36 2.53
C LEU A 53 -2.09 -4.56 1.57
N SER A 54 -0.95 -4.99 1.03
CA SER A 54 -0.87 -6.18 0.16
C SER A 54 -1.16 -7.47 0.91
N ASP A 55 -0.62 -7.62 2.12
CA ASP A 55 -0.84 -8.79 2.96
C ASP A 55 -2.30 -8.91 3.43
N LEU A 56 -2.96 -7.78 3.67
CA LEU A 56 -4.39 -7.72 4.03
C LEU A 56 -5.30 -8.14 2.87
N SER A 57 -4.95 -7.80 1.62
CA SER A 57 -5.68 -8.24 0.43
C SER A 57 -5.56 -9.76 0.18
N LEU A 58 -4.45 -10.38 0.59
CA LEU A 58 -4.23 -11.82 0.39
C LEU A 58 -4.82 -12.71 1.49
N ASN A 59 -4.64 -12.33 2.75
CA ASN A 59 -4.66 -13.30 3.86
C ASN A 59 -5.82 -13.13 4.85
N ASP A 60 -6.64 -12.09 4.74
CA ASP A 60 -7.60 -11.80 5.81
C ASP A 60 -8.93 -12.54 5.67
N GLU A 61 -8.93 -13.80 6.10
CA GLU A 61 -10.17 -14.60 6.24
C GLU A 61 -11.14 -13.98 7.24
N HIS A 62 -10.68 -13.16 8.19
CA HIS A 62 -11.53 -12.51 9.19
C HIS A 62 -12.32 -11.31 8.64
N LEU A 63 -11.91 -10.75 7.51
CA LEU A 63 -12.70 -9.74 6.81
C LEU A 63 -13.85 -10.35 6.00
N ARG A 64 -13.81 -11.66 5.71
CA ARG A 64 -14.85 -12.42 4.97
C ARG A 64 -16.19 -12.59 5.70
N LEU A 65 -16.36 -11.95 6.87
CA LEU A 65 -17.67 -11.79 7.50
C LEU A 65 -18.55 -10.75 6.78
N GLY A 66 -18.01 -10.00 5.81
CA GLY A 66 -18.77 -9.19 4.84
C GLY A 66 -19.01 -9.91 3.52
N ASP A 67 -19.76 -9.28 2.60
CA ASP A 67 -19.95 -9.79 1.24
C ASP A 67 -18.57 -9.89 0.54
N PRO A 68 -18.11 -11.08 0.13
CA PRO A 68 -16.83 -11.24 -0.55
C PRO A 68 -16.69 -10.36 -1.79
N THR A 69 -17.80 -10.09 -2.48
CA THR A 69 -17.85 -9.24 -3.68
C THR A 69 -17.56 -7.78 -3.36
N GLU A 70 -18.01 -7.30 -2.20
CA GLU A 70 -17.79 -5.92 -1.75
C GLU A 70 -16.33 -5.70 -1.38
N ILE A 71 -15.69 -6.69 -0.73
CA ILE A 71 -14.28 -6.63 -0.34
C ILE A 71 -13.37 -6.62 -1.57
N LEU A 72 -13.62 -7.50 -2.54
CA LEU A 72 -12.86 -7.52 -3.80
C LEU A 72 -12.98 -6.19 -4.55
N ARG A 73 -14.17 -5.58 -4.54
CA ARG A 73 -14.38 -4.26 -5.13
C ARG A 73 -13.61 -3.17 -4.39
N GLU A 74 -13.63 -3.15 -3.06
CA GLU A 74 -12.86 -2.19 -2.26
C GLU A 74 -11.35 -2.32 -2.52
N GLU A 75 -10.85 -3.55 -2.65
CA GLU A 75 -9.45 -3.83 -3.00
C GLU A 75 -9.08 -3.33 -4.41
N ASP A 76 -9.93 -3.59 -5.40
CA ASP A 76 -9.70 -3.10 -6.76
C ASP A 76 -9.77 -1.58 -6.83
N GLU A 77 -10.71 -0.95 -6.13
CA GLU A 77 -10.80 0.52 -6.02
C GLU A 77 -9.57 1.13 -5.34
N LEU A 78 -9.02 0.44 -4.33
CA LEU A 78 -7.79 0.84 -3.64
C LEU A 78 -6.58 0.71 -4.58
N ASN A 79 -6.42 -0.43 -5.25
CA ASN A 79 -5.36 -0.66 -6.25
C ASN A 79 -5.41 0.38 -7.36
N ASP A 80 -6.61 0.67 -7.87
CA ASP A 80 -6.82 1.69 -8.88
C ASP A 80 -6.44 3.08 -8.39
N LYS A 81 -6.78 3.42 -7.14
CA LYS A 81 -6.37 4.71 -6.56
C LYS A 81 -4.86 4.81 -6.40
N VAL A 82 -4.19 3.76 -5.92
CA VAL A 82 -2.74 3.71 -5.82
C VAL A 82 -2.11 3.90 -7.20
N SER A 83 -2.66 3.26 -8.24
CA SER A 83 -2.16 3.39 -9.62
C SER A 83 -2.28 4.80 -10.19
N LYS A 84 -3.22 5.59 -9.68
CA LYS A 84 -3.48 6.98 -10.10
C LYS A 84 -2.73 8.01 -9.26
N LEU A 85 -1.91 7.60 -8.30
CA LEU A 85 -1.10 8.53 -7.53
C LEU A 85 0.03 9.09 -8.39
N ASP A 86 -0.08 10.38 -8.68
CA ASP A 86 0.93 11.08 -9.46
C ASP A 86 2.29 11.06 -8.74
N GLY A 87 3.34 10.78 -9.50
CA GLY A 87 4.69 10.66 -8.98
C GLY A 87 4.97 9.39 -8.16
N LEU A 88 4.03 8.45 -8.00
CA LEU A 88 4.27 7.21 -7.24
C LEU A 88 5.45 6.41 -7.82
N ILE A 89 5.45 6.15 -9.13
CA ILE A 89 6.51 5.37 -9.78
C ILE A 89 7.88 6.07 -9.68
N PRO A 90 8.04 7.36 -10.06
CA PRO A 90 9.28 8.08 -9.81
C PRO A 90 9.73 8.02 -8.35
N SER A 91 8.79 8.08 -7.40
CA SER A 91 9.11 8.02 -5.96
C SER A 91 9.58 6.64 -5.53
N LEU A 92 8.96 5.57 -6.06
CA LEU A 92 9.43 4.20 -5.85
C LEU A 92 10.83 4.02 -6.43
N LEU A 93 11.08 4.48 -7.66
CA LEU A 93 12.39 4.39 -8.32
C LEU A 93 13.47 5.26 -7.65
N SER A 94 13.08 6.23 -6.83
CA SER A 94 14.01 7.05 -6.04
C SER A 94 14.47 6.38 -4.74
N LEU A 95 13.88 5.24 -4.36
CA LEU A 95 14.28 4.49 -3.18
C LEU A 95 15.63 3.77 -3.40
N ASP A 96 16.30 3.40 -2.31
CA ASP A 96 17.47 2.52 -2.36
C ASP A 96 17.10 1.16 -3.00
N GLU A 97 18.01 0.52 -3.74
CA GLU A 97 17.78 -0.72 -4.51
C GLU A 97 17.03 -1.81 -3.73
N LYS A 98 17.45 -2.07 -2.48
CA LYS A 98 16.78 -3.04 -1.59
C LYS A 98 15.33 -2.66 -1.26
N LYS A 99 15.04 -1.37 -1.14
CA LYS A 99 13.69 -0.87 -0.85
C LYS A 99 12.80 -0.84 -2.08
N ILE A 100 13.37 -0.64 -3.27
CA ILE A 100 12.67 -0.84 -4.54
C ILE A 100 12.24 -2.30 -4.66
N GLU A 101 13.15 -3.24 -4.40
CA GLU A 101 12.85 -4.68 -4.44
C GLU A 101 11.76 -5.06 -3.43
N GLU A 102 11.89 -4.60 -2.17
CA GLU A 102 10.86 -4.81 -1.14
C GLU A 102 9.50 -4.21 -1.54
N ALA A 103 9.48 -3.04 -2.18
CA ALA A 103 8.24 -2.43 -2.63
C ALA A 103 7.65 -3.15 -3.85
N ALA A 104 8.47 -3.51 -4.84
CA ALA A 104 8.06 -4.17 -6.08
C ALA A 104 7.52 -5.58 -5.86
N THR A 105 7.95 -6.26 -4.79
CA THR A 105 7.41 -7.57 -4.39
C THR A 105 6.04 -7.48 -3.74
N THR A 106 5.54 -6.27 -3.42
CA THR A 106 4.17 -6.09 -2.94
C THR A 106 3.17 -6.18 -4.09
N ILE A 107 2.04 -6.85 -3.89
CA ILE A 107 1.02 -7.04 -4.93
C ILE A 107 0.50 -5.72 -5.47
N ILE A 108 0.30 -4.74 -4.58
CA ILE A 108 -0.20 -3.42 -4.98
C ILE A 108 0.78 -2.76 -5.95
N VAL A 109 2.07 -2.74 -5.63
CA VAL A 109 3.08 -2.11 -6.51
C VAL A 109 3.26 -2.91 -7.79
N SER A 110 3.27 -4.25 -7.72
CA SER A 110 3.35 -5.12 -8.89
C SER A 110 2.19 -4.86 -9.86
N LYS A 111 0.94 -4.82 -9.37
CA LYS A 111 -0.24 -4.47 -10.16
C LYS A 111 -0.14 -3.08 -10.79
N VAL A 112 0.40 -2.10 -10.07
CA VAL A 112 0.58 -0.74 -10.58
C VAL A 112 1.63 -0.70 -11.69
N LEU A 113 2.75 -1.40 -11.53
CA LEU A 113 3.79 -1.52 -12.54
C LEU A 113 3.28 -2.26 -13.78
N ASP A 114 2.58 -3.38 -13.61
CA ASP A 114 1.97 -4.15 -14.70
C ASP A 114 0.97 -3.31 -15.50
N LYS A 115 0.14 -2.52 -14.82
CA LYS A 115 -0.83 -1.62 -15.45
C LYS A 115 -0.15 -0.52 -16.28
N MET A 116 0.95 0.03 -15.78
CA MET A 116 1.75 1.03 -16.51
C MET A 116 2.46 0.41 -17.72
N ILE A 117 3.02 -0.80 -17.59
CA ILE A 117 3.63 -1.52 -18.72
C ILE A 117 2.56 -1.83 -19.78
N SER A 118 1.35 -2.16 -19.34
CA SER A 118 0.21 -2.44 -20.21
C SER A 118 -0.39 -1.18 -20.88
N SER A 119 -0.13 0.02 -20.35
CA SER A 119 -0.61 1.28 -20.91
C SER A 119 0.39 2.44 -20.72
N PRO A 120 1.52 2.44 -21.45
CA PRO A 120 2.62 3.38 -21.21
C PRO A 120 2.35 4.83 -21.68
N PHE A 121 1.22 5.10 -22.37
CA PHE A 121 0.95 6.38 -23.03
C PHE A 121 -0.51 6.85 -22.97
N ALA A 122 -1.34 6.30 -22.07
CA ALA A 122 -2.75 6.70 -21.93
C ALA A 122 -2.95 7.88 -20.97
#